data_AF-A0A5B0RAJ4-F1
#
_entry.id   AF-A0A5B0RAJ4-F1
#
_cell.length_a   1.000
_cell.length_b   1.000
_cell.length_c   1.000
_cell.angle_alpha   90.00
_cell.angle_beta   90.00
_cell.angle_gamma   90.00
#
_symmetry.space_group_name_H-M   'P 1'
#
loop_
_entity.id
_entity.type
_entity.pdbx_description
1 polymer ?
#
loop_
_entity_poly.entity_id
_entity_poly.type
_entity_poly.pdbx_seq_one_letter_code
_entity_poly.pdbx_strand_id
1 'polypeptide(L)'
;MFYGHTHRSEWEIVYDDPQHPTAENAVGIIYIGPAVTPESGNPAFRVYDVDPETYQVLDFHEIIANLSSPTFQIHPEWFEYYSARATYGKMLEENGVERFLDQPSSSPLDGSFWHKVTEILEDSYPEFEKFFHRLTRGAEQPSDWKPCYSGECRKKWVHNLRSSQSEYNEYPNQVGLHIDTIDNDNSSFPSSSLNHSSDPSHRSKRNPFNLLPDEEDGEHVCGDLASLYRHAKNHLPGLKTKKLLVPDKLKQEIRSNLRQP
;
A
#
# COMPACT_ATOMS: atom_id res chain seq x y z
N MET A 1 0.42 -1.93 -16.47
CA MET A 1 0.04 -0.50 -16.37
C MET A 1 1.13 0.24 -15.60
N PHE A 2 1.29 1.54 -15.80
CA PHE A 2 2.41 2.33 -15.23
C PHE A 2 1.88 3.56 -14.48
N TYR A 3 2.22 3.68 -13.20
CA TYR A 3 1.79 4.74 -12.30
C TYR A 3 2.98 5.25 -11.47
N GLY A 4 2.73 6.25 -10.63
CA GLY A 4 3.69 6.84 -9.69
C GLY A 4 2.98 7.36 -8.46
N HIS A 5 3.20 8.63 -8.10
CA HIS A 5 2.59 9.34 -6.96
C HIS A 5 3.07 8.91 -5.57
N THR A 6 3.23 7.61 -5.31
CA THR A 6 3.58 7.13 -3.96
C THR A 6 5.03 7.37 -3.56
N HIS A 7 5.86 7.75 -4.52
CA HIS A 7 7.31 7.96 -4.43
C HIS A 7 8.13 6.71 -4.10
N ARG A 8 7.50 5.54 -3.97
CA ARG A 8 8.13 4.26 -3.59
C ARG A 8 8.25 3.31 -4.77
N SER A 9 9.10 2.31 -4.60
CA SER A 9 9.24 1.18 -5.53
C SER A 9 8.25 0.07 -5.19
N GLU A 10 7.07 0.08 -5.77
CA GLU A 10 6.00 -0.88 -5.43
C GLU A 10 5.11 -1.25 -6.64
N TRP A 11 4.07 -2.02 -6.39
CA TRP A 11 3.14 -2.48 -7.42
C TRP A 11 1.77 -2.82 -6.81
N GLU A 12 0.75 -2.93 -7.66
CA GLU A 12 -0.56 -3.47 -7.30
C GLU A 12 -1.00 -4.50 -8.34
N ILE A 13 -1.59 -5.60 -7.88
CA ILE A 13 -2.07 -6.68 -8.75
C ILE A 13 -3.56 -6.49 -9.03
N VAL A 14 -3.96 -6.73 -10.28
CA VAL A 14 -5.37 -6.73 -10.70
C VAL A 14 -5.86 -8.16 -10.77
N TYR A 15 -6.94 -8.44 -10.05
CA TYR A 15 -7.59 -9.75 -10.01
C TYR A 15 -8.97 -9.69 -10.66
N ASP A 16 -9.36 -10.79 -11.32
CA ASP A 16 -10.73 -10.99 -11.81
C ASP A 16 -11.71 -11.27 -10.66
N ASP A 17 -11.25 -11.97 -9.62
CA ASP A 17 -11.96 -12.13 -8.34
C ASP A 17 -11.10 -11.58 -7.17
N PRO A 18 -11.20 -10.28 -6.87
CA PRO A 18 -10.44 -9.64 -5.78
C PRO A 18 -10.75 -10.18 -4.39
N GLN A 19 -11.88 -10.88 -4.18
CA GLN A 19 -12.22 -11.46 -2.89
C GLN A 19 -11.47 -12.77 -2.60
N HIS A 20 -10.99 -13.42 -3.66
CA HIS A 20 -10.22 -14.66 -3.58
C HIS A 20 -8.99 -14.57 -4.49
N PRO A 21 -7.99 -13.74 -4.15
CA PRO A 21 -6.83 -13.53 -5.01
C PRO A 21 -6.02 -14.83 -5.13
N THR A 22 -5.77 -15.28 -6.36
CA THR A 22 -4.88 -16.40 -6.70
C THR A 22 -3.97 -16.01 -7.87
N ALA A 23 -2.94 -16.81 -8.15
CA ALA A 23 -2.09 -16.57 -9.31
C ALA A 23 -2.89 -16.69 -10.63
N GLU A 24 -3.86 -17.59 -10.69
CA GLU A 24 -4.66 -17.90 -11.88
C GLU A 24 -5.63 -16.79 -12.25
N ASN A 25 -6.17 -16.07 -11.26
CA ASN A 25 -7.07 -14.94 -11.49
C ASN A 25 -6.36 -13.57 -11.45
N ALA A 26 -5.02 -13.55 -11.34
CA ALA A 26 -4.20 -12.34 -11.44
C ALA A 26 -4.06 -11.89 -12.91
N VAL A 27 -5.06 -11.15 -13.39
CA VAL A 27 -5.21 -10.75 -14.80
C VAL A 27 -4.40 -9.52 -15.20
N GLY A 28 -3.81 -8.79 -14.25
CA GLY A 28 -3.04 -7.59 -14.57
C GLY A 28 -2.08 -7.14 -13.47
N ILE A 29 -1.21 -6.21 -13.85
CA ILE A 29 -0.20 -5.61 -12.97
C ILE A 29 -0.12 -4.10 -13.18
N ILE A 30 -0.12 -3.36 -12.08
CA ILE A 30 0.14 -1.94 -11.99
C ILE A 30 1.55 -1.78 -11.40
N TYR A 31 2.50 -1.35 -12.22
CA TYR A 31 3.82 -0.97 -11.74
C TYR A 31 3.76 0.47 -11.23
N ILE A 32 4.18 0.68 -9.99
CA ILE A 32 4.26 2.00 -9.37
C ILE A 32 5.75 2.37 -9.30
N GLY A 33 6.11 3.35 -10.13
CA GLY A 33 7.49 3.82 -10.26
C GLY A 33 7.90 4.68 -9.07
N PRO A 34 9.19 4.65 -8.71
CA PRO A 34 9.73 5.50 -7.66
C PRO A 34 9.80 6.96 -8.13
N ALA A 35 10.14 7.88 -7.23
CA ALA A 35 10.30 9.28 -7.57
C ALA A 35 11.77 9.74 -7.64
N VAL A 36 12.03 10.71 -8.51
CA VAL A 36 13.31 11.43 -8.54
C VAL A 36 13.47 12.30 -7.29
N THR A 37 12.37 12.78 -6.69
CA THR A 37 12.43 13.51 -5.42
C THR A 37 12.92 12.60 -4.28
N PRO A 38 13.83 13.05 -3.40
CA PRO A 38 14.42 12.23 -2.34
C PRO A 38 13.52 12.02 -1.12
N GLU A 39 12.28 12.51 -1.14
CA GLU A 39 11.37 12.52 0.01
C GLU A 39 11.11 11.13 0.61
N SER A 40 11.12 10.08 -0.21
CA SER A 40 10.88 8.70 0.21
C SER A 40 12.11 7.79 -0.01
N GLY A 41 13.30 8.39 -0.12
CA GLY A 41 14.59 7.72 -0.29
C GLY A 41 15.38 8.16 -1.53
N ASN A 42 16.63 7.69 -1.66
CA ASN A 42 17.22 7.18 -2.91
C ASN A 42 16.78 7.75 -4.27
N PRO A 43 16.86 9.04 -4.70
CA PRO A 43 16.39 9.52 -6.01
C PRO A 43 16.51 8.50 -7.13
N ALA A 44 15.38 8.17 -7.77
CA ALA A 44 15.32 7.02 -8.65
C ALA A 44 14.47 7.27 -9.90
N PHE A 45 14.80 6.53 -10.95
CA PHE A 45 13.92 6.30 -12.09
C PHE A 45 13.97 4.82 -12.48
N ARG A 46 13.00 4.38 -13.28
CA ARG A 46 12.86 2.99 -13.69
C ARG A 46 12.92 2.86 -15.21
N VAL A 47 13.66 1.85 -15.68
CA VAL A 47 13.74 1.44 -17.09
C VAL A 47 13.02 0.10 -17.22
N TYR A 48 12.19 -0.07 -18.25
CA TYR A 48 11.45 -1.29 -18.49
C TYR A 48 11.97 -1.98 -19.75
N ASP A 49 12.24 -3.28 -19.63
CA ASP A 49 12.40 -4.16 -20.78
C ASP A 49 11.02 -4.68 -21.18
N VAL A 50 10.66 -4.47 -22.44
CA VAL A 50 9.33 -4.78 -22.97
C VAL A 50 9.48 -5.67 -24.19
N ASP A 51 8.69 -6.73 -24.24
CA ASP A 51 8.61 -7.60 -25.40
C ASP A 51 8.03 -6.83 -26.60
N PRO A 52 8.72 -6.79 -27.76
CA PRO A 52 8.32 -5.94 -28.87
C PRO A 52 7.06 -6.42 -29.61
N GLU A 53 6.61 -7.66 -29.38
CA GLU A 53 5.45 -8.25 -30.06
C GLU A 53 4.22 -8.24 -29.16
N THR A 54 4.39 -8.65 -27.90
CA THR A 54 3.30 -8.77 -26.91
C THR A 54 3.11 -7.53 -26.06
N TYR A 55 4.10 -6.63 -26.05
CA TYR A 55 4.17 -5.43 -25.20
C TYR A 55 4.11 -5.74 -23.69
N GLN A 56 4.39 -6.98 -23.30
CA GLN A 56 4.48 -7.37 -21.91
C GLN A 56 5.84 -6.95 -21.33
N VAL A 57 5.85 -6.58 -20.06
CA VAL A 57 7.09 -6.25 -19.35
C VAL A 57 7.85 -7.53 -19.05
N LEU A 58 9.10 -7.59 -19.51
CA LEU A 58 10.02 -8.70 -19.30
C LEU A 58 10.92 -8.48 -18.08
N ASP A 59 11.29 -7.23 -17.82
CA ASP A 59 12.02 -6.84 -16.63
C ASP A 59 11.80 -5.34 -16.35
N PHE A 60 12.16 -4.91 -15.15
CA PHE A 60 12.45 -3.52 -14.90
C PHE A 60 13.71 -3.36 -14.07
N HIS A 61 14.43 -2.29 -14.37
CA HIS A 61 15.67 -1.89 -13.70
C HIS A 61 15.42 -0.60 -12.95
N GLU A 62 15.71 -0.61 -11.66
CA GLU A 62 15.66 0.60 -10.85
C GLU A 62 17.03 1.24 -10.79
N ILE A 63 17.13 2.49 -11.26
CA ILE A 63 18.37 3.25 -11.30
C ILE A 63 18.30 4.34 -10.23
N ILE A 64 19.31 4.44 -9.38
CA ILE A 64 19.31 5.33 -8.22
C ILE A 64 20.54 6.22 -8.18
N ALA A 65 20.43 7.35 -7.50
CA ALA A 65 21.57 8.14 -7.03
C ALA A 65 21.61 8.12 -5.50
N ASN A 66 22.73 7.68 -4.91
CA ASN A 66 22.87 7.51 -3.47
C ASN A 66 22.95 8.87 -2.73
N LEU A 67 21.98 9.17 -1.87
CA LEU A 67 21.91 10.42 -1.10
C LEU A 67 23.07 10.56 -0.10
N SER A 68 23.53 9.45 0.47
CA SER A 68 24.64 9.43 1.43
C SER A 68 26.00 9.62 0.75
N SER A 69 26.07 9.63 -0.59
CA SER A 69 27.33 9.87 -1.30
C SER A 69 27.82 11.30 -1.05
N PRO A 70 29.10 11.52 -0.71
CA PRO A 70 29.66 12.87 -0.55
C PRO A 70 29.61 13.70 -1.83
N THR A 71 29.48 13.05 -3.00
CA THR A 71 29.38 13.72 -4.30
C THR A 71 27.96 14.04 -4.71
N PHE A 72 26.92 13.56 -3.99
CA PHE A 72 25.52 13.66 -4.43
C PHE A 72 25.07 15.09 -4.78
N GLN A 73 25.44 16.08 -3.96
CA GLN A 73 25.06 17.49 -4.15
C GLN A 73 25.86 18.23 -5.24
N ILE A 74 26.90 17.61 -5.79
CA ILE A 74 27.81 18.22 -6.77
C ILE A 74 27.68 17.51 -8.13
N HIS A 75 27.81 16.18 -8.10
CA HIS A 75 27.75 15.30 -9.25
C HIS A 75 27.13 13.97 -8.82
N PRO A 76 25.78 13.85 -8.81
CA PRO A 76 25.12 12.61 -8.44
C PRO A 76 25.42 11.53 -9.49
N GLU A 77 25.99 10.42 -9.04
CA GLU A 77 26.24 9.24 -9.86
C GLU A 77 25.00 8.33 -9.84
N TRP A 78 24.56 7.93 -11.03
CA TRP A 78 23.41 7.05 -11.22
C TRP A 78 23.89 5.64 -11.55
N PHE A 79 23.40 4.66 -10.80
CA PHE A 79 23.76 3.26 -10.98
C PHE A 79 22.54 2.36 -10.82
N GLU A 80 22.60 1.18 -11.42
CA GLU A 80 21.55 0.18 -11.27
C GLU A 80 21.51 -0.32 -9.82
N TYR A 81 20.35 -0.18 -9.18
CA TYR A 81 20.09 -0.68 -7.84
C TYR A 81 19.67 -2.15 -7.89
N TYR A 82 18.72 -2.50 -8.76
CA TYR A 82 18.36 -3.90 -9.03
C TYR A 82 17.58 -4.09 -10.33
N SER A 83 17.66 -5.33 -10.85
CA SER A 83 16.72 -5.91 -11.81
C SER A 83 15.63 -6.69 -11.06
N ALA A 84 14.37 -6.45 -11.41
CA ALA A 84 13.22 -7.11 -10.81
C ALA A 84 13.22 -8.61 -11.05
N ARG A 85 13.48 -9.04 -12.29
CA ARG A 85 13.58 -10.45 -12.67
C ARG A 85 14.69 -11.14 -11.90
N ALA A 86 15.90 -10.56 -11.87
CA ALA A 86 17.03 -11.16 -11.17
C ALA A 86 16.76 -11.29 -9.66
N THR A 87 16.13 -10.28 -9.06
CA THR A 87 15.88 -10.24 -7.61
C THR A 87 14.73 -11.16 -7.21
N TYR A 88 13.55 -10.95 -7.77
CA TYR A 88 12.35 -11.68 -7.38
C TYR A 88 12.29 -13.08 -8.00
N GLY A 89 12.87 -13.29 -9.18
CA GLY A 89 13.03 -14.63 -9.76
C GLY A 89 13.92 -15.52 -8.89
N LYS A 90 15.08 -15.01 -8.44
CA LYS A 90 15.95 -15.72 -7.50
C LYS A 90 15.26 -15.99 -6.16
N MET A 91 14.51 -15.01 -5.64
CA MET A 91 13.73 -15.20 -4.41
C MET A 91 12.73 -16.37 -4.55
N LEU A 92 12.01 -16.45 -5.67
CA LEU A 92 11.06 -17.53 -5.93
C LEU A 92 11.77 -18.89 -6.06
N GLU A 93 12.92 -18.93 -6.75
CA GLU A 93 13.78 -20.12 -6.85
C GLU A 93 14.23 -20.64 -5.49
N GLU A 94 14.81 -19.77 -4.67
CA GLU A 94 15.32 -20.12 -3.34
C GLU A 94 14.22 -20.58 -2.37
N ASN A 95 12.96 -20.22 -2.65
CA ASN A 95 11.78 -20.63 -1.88
C ASN A 95 10.97 -21.76 -2.55
N GLY A 96 11.53 -22.45 -3.54
CA GLY A 96 10.96 -23.67 -4.12
C GLY A 96 9.79 -23.46 -5.10
N VAL A 97 9.65 -22.26 -5.66
CA VAL A 97 8.62 -21.97 -6.66
C VAL A 97 9.18 -22.23 -8.07
N GLU A 98 9.03 -23.48 -8.54
CA GLU A 98 9.67 -23.99 -9.76
C GLU A 98 9.15 -23.37 -11.07
N ARG A 99 7.93 -22.80 -11.08
CA ARG A 99 7.27 -22.33 -12.32
C ARG A 99 8.08 -21.29 -13.10
N PHE A 100 9.01 -20.59 -12.46
CA PHE A 100 9.84 -19.56 -13.09
C PHE A 100 11.26 -20.02 -13.45
N LEU A 101 11.67 -21.24 -13.05
CA LEU A 101 12.98 -21.81 -13.36
C LEU A 101 13.07 -22.29 -14.81
N ASP A 102 11.98 -22.87 -15.31
CA ASP A 102 11.89 -23.39 -16.68
C ASP A 102 11.52 -22.30 -17.69
N GLN A 103 11.33 -21.06 -17.24
CA GLN A 103 10.89 -19.97 -18.09
C GLN A 103 12.08 -19.23 -18.72
N PRO A 104 12.09 -19.05 -20.06
CA PRO A 104 13.12 -18.28 -20.71
C PRO A 104 13.12 -16.84 -20.17
N SER A 105 14.27 -16.15 -20.27
CA SER A 105 14.42 -14.73 -19.90
C SER A 105 13.40 -13.80 -20.57
N SER A 106 12.74 -14.28 -21.64
CA SER A 106 11.67 -13.61 -22.38
C SER A 106 10.26 -13.82 -21.82
N SER A 107 10.08 -14.50 -20.69
CA SER A 107 8.74 -14.68 -20.11
C SER A 107 8.28 -13.39 -19.43
N PRO A 108 7.00 -13.02 -19.40
CA PRO A 108 6.56 -11.75 -18.82
C PRO A 108 6.57 -11.75 -17.27
N LEU A 109 6.83 -10.60 -16.65
CA LEU A 109 6.59 -10.34 -15.22
C LEU A 109 5.12 -9.98 -14.98
N ASP A 110 4.22 -10.93 -15.28
CA ASP A 110 2.76 -10.75 -15.25
C ASP A 110 2.12 -10.81 -13.84
N GLY A 111 0.79 -10.72 -13.77
CA GLY A 111 0.06 -10.77 -12.50
C GLY A 111 0.32 -12.07 -11.72
N SER A 112 0.41 -13.22 -12.41
CA SER A 112 0.73 -14.50 -11.78
C SER A 112 2.12 -14.49 -11.13
N PHE A 113 3.13 -13.93 -11.82
CA PHE A 113 4.46 -13.73 -11.25
C PHE A 113 4.41 -12.91 -9.95
N TRP A 114 3.80 -11.72 -9.99
CA TRP A 114 3.74 -10.85 -8.81
C TRP A 114 2.89 -11.43 -7.68
N HIS A 115 1.85 -12.21 -7.99
CA HIS A 115 1.09 -12.93 -6.96
C HIS A 115 1.98 -13.93 -6.22
N LYS A 116 2.76 -14.74 -6.94
CA LYS A 116 3.71 -15.68 -6.32
C LYS A 116 4.79 -14.98 -5.50
N VAL A 117 5.28 -13.82 -5.96
CA VAL A 117 6.16 -12.97 -5.14
C VAL A 117 5.49 -12.62 -3.82
N THR A 118 4.24 -12.15 -3.86
CA THR A 118 3.51 -11.77 -2.65
C THR A 118 3.24 -12.93 -1.68
N GLU A 119 3.03 -14.17 -2.17
CA GLU A 119 2.91 -15.36 -1.31
C GLU A 119 4.19 -15.56 -0.47
N ILE A 120 5.37 -15.49 -1.11
CA ILE A 120 6.65 -15.62 -0.40
C ILE A 120 6.88 -14.44 0.57
N LEU A 121 6.55 -13.22 0.16
CA LEU A 121 6.64 -12.05 1.05
C LEU A 121 5.69 -12.18 2.26
N GLU A 122 4.54 -12.83 2.11
CA GLU A 122 3.60 -13.05 3.20
C GLU A 122 4.07 -14.11 4.20
N ASP A 123 4.76 -15.14 3.73
CA ASP A 123 5.21 -16.26 4.54
C ASP A 123 6.57 -16.00 5.20
N SER A 124 7.48 -15.32 4.50
CA SER A 124 8.88 -15.15 4.90
C SER A 124 9.20 -13.74 5.37
N TYR A 125 9.50 -13.61 6.68
CA TYR A 125 9.93 -12.32 7.26
C TYR A 125 11.23 -11.78 6.61
N PRO A 126 12.30 -12.59 6.43
CA PRO A 126 13.52 -12.11 5.80
C PRO A 126 13.31 -11.60 4.36
N GLU A 127 12.46 -12.26 3.57
CA GLU A 127 12.19 -11.80 2.20
C GLU A 127 11.34 -10.52 2.19
N PHE A 128 10.39 -10.41 3.11
CA PHE A 128 9.63 -9.19 3.31
C PHE A 128 10.51 -8.01 3.73
N GLU A 129 11.43 -8.21 4.68
CA GLU A 129 12.36 -7.17 5.13
C GLU A 129 13.21 -6.64 3.97
N LYS A 130 13.75 -7.55 3.14
CA LYS A 130 14.44 -7.17 1.90
C LYS A 130 13.54 -6.30 1.01
N PHE A 131 12.30 -6.72 0.76
CA PHE A 131 11.33 -5.94 -0.04
C PHE A 131 11.06 -4.57 0.56
N PHE A 132 10.86 -4.51 1.87
CA PHE A 132 10.57 -3.29 2.60
C PHE A 132 11.71 -2.27 2.47
N HIS A 133 12.97 -2.72 2.53
CA HIS A 133 14.13 -1.87 2.24
C HIS A 133 14.20 -1.35 0.80
N ARG A 134 13.63 -2.08 -0.18
CA ARG A 134 13.56 -1.61 -1.58
C ARG A 134 12.56 -0.49 -1.78
N LEU A 135 11.52 -0.36 -0.94
CA LEU A 135 10.56 0.75 -1.03
C LEU A 135 11.27 2.12 -1.02
N THR A 136 12.33 2.25 -0.23
CA THR A 136 13.15 3.46 -0.10
C THR A 136 14.46 3.39 -0.87
N ARG A 137 14.62 2.38 -1.73
CA ARG A 137 15.80 2.14 -2.56
C ARG A 137 17.10 2.11 -1.76
N GLY A 138 17.06 1.46 -0.59
CA GLY A 138 18.23 1.34 0.29
C GLY A 138 18.68 2.66 0.93
N ALA A 139 17.85 3.69 0.94
CA ALA A 139 18.14 4.91 1.69
C ALA A 139 18.22 4.59 3.19
N GLU A 140 19.19 5.21 3.86
CA GLU A 140 19.30 5.13 5.32
C GLU A 140 17.99 5.59 5.95
N GLN A 141 17.39 4.71 6.75
CA GLN A 141 16.21 5.05 7.51
C GLN A 141 16.64 5.77 8.79
N PRO A 142 15.81 6.68 9.33
CA PRO A 142 16.05 7.28 10.63
C PRO A 142 16.35 6.20 11.69
N SER A 143 17.20 6.49 12.67
CA SER A 143 17.55 5.53 13.73
C SER A 143 16.36 4.99 14.51
N ASP A 144 15.27 5.76 14.54
CA ASP A 144 14.04 5.45 15.25
C ASP A 144 13.03 4.72 14.37
N TRP A 145 13.35 4.50 13.09
CA TRP A 145 12.53 3.73 12.17
C TRP A 145 12.49 2.28 12.63
N LYS A 146 11.28 1.83 12.97
CA LYS A 146 11.02 0.43 13.29
C LYS A 146 10.48 -0.25 12.04
N PRO A 147 11.21 -1.23 11.48
CA PRO A 147 10.65 -2.12 10.48
C PRO A 147 9.31 -2.70 10.92
N CYS A 148 8.52 -3.04 9.93
CA CYS A 148 7.28 -3.79 10.06
C CYS A 148 7.59 -5.22 10.55
N TYR A 149 7.90 -5.37 11.84
CA TYR A 149 8.36 -6.61 12.47
C TYR A 149 7.25 -7.62 12.74
N SER A 150 6.00 -7.18 12.76
CA SER A 150 4.85 -8.02 13.11
C SER A 150 4.24 -8.69 11.88
N GLY A 151 3.71 -9.91 12.09
CA GLY A 151 3.01 -10.64 11.03
C GLY A 151 1.79 -9.89 10.49
N GLU A 152 1.10 -9.10 11.32
CA GLU A 152 -0.06 -8.32 10.90
C GLU A 152 0.31 -7.14 10.01
N CYS A 153 1.39 -6.42 10.33
CA CYS A 153 1.88 -5.34 9.47
C CYS A 153 2.32 -5.88 8.10
N ARG A 154 3.03 -7.02 8.07
CA ARG A 154 3.44 -7.68 6.83
C ARG A 154 2.26 -8.07 5.96
N LYS A 155 1.25 -8.72 6.56
CA LYS A 155 0.01 -9.08 5.87
C LYS A 155 -0.67 -7.85 5.27
N LYS A 156 -0.76 -6.75 6.01
CA LYS A 156 -1.33 -5.48 5.51
C LYS A 156 -0.59 -4.96 4.27
N TRP A 157 0.75 -4.97 4.30
CA TRP A 157 1.54 -4.55 3.14
C TRP A 157 1.34 -5.46 1.93
N VAL A 158 1.38 -6.77 2.14
CA VAL A 158 1.11 -7.76 1.08
C VAL A 158 -0.30 -7.58 0.53
N HIS A 159 -1.29 -7.35 1.39
CA HIS A 159 -2.67 -7.12 0.98
C HIS A 159 -2.79 -5.89 0.08
N ASN A 160 -2.10 -4.79 0.38
CA ASN A 160 -2.09 -3.61 -0.49
C ASN A 160 -1.46 -3.91 -1.85
N LEU A 161 -0.36 -4.67 -1.89
CA LEU A 161 0.23 -5.10 -3.17
C LEU A 161 -0.75 -5.98 -4.00
N ARG A 162 -1.70 -6.64 -3.33
CA ARG A 162 -2.77 -7.44 -3.94
C ARG A 162 -4.08 -6.68 -4.14
N SER A 163 -4.13 -5.36 -3.90
CA SER A 163 -5.37 -4.60 -3.97
C SER A 163 -5.24 -3.37 -4.86
N SER A 164 -5.63 -3.52 -6.13
CA SER A 164 -5.70 -2.42 -7.10
C SER A 164 -7.02 -1.65 -7.09
N GLN A 165 -8.00 -2.13 -6.33
CA GLN A 165 -9.32 -1.55 -6.21
C GLN A 165 -9.53 -1.09 -4.76
N SER A 166 -9.70 0.22 -4.57
CA SER A 166 -9.70 0.84 -3.24
C SER A 166 -10.76 0.30 -2.28
N GLU A 167 -11.84 -0.30 -2.79
CA GLU A 167 -12.89 -0.94 -1.99
C GLU A 167 -12.48 -2.28 -1.37
N TYR A 168 -11.44 -2.91 -1.90
CA TYR A 168 -10.86 -4.15 -1.40
C TYR A 168 -9.57 -3.91 -0.60
N ASN A 169 -9.09 -2.66 -0.48
CA ASN A 169 -7.96 -2.35 0.38
C ASN A 169 -8.34 -2.60 1.86
N GLU A 170 -7.56 -3.41 2.58
CA GLU A 170 -7.71 -3.64 4.02
C GLU A 170 -7.16 -2.49 4.89
N TYR A 171 -6.65 -1.42 4.27
CA TYR A 171 -6.59 -0.14 4.98
C TYR A 171 -8.00 0.18 5.46
N PRO A 172 -8.20 0.49 6.75
CA PRO A 172 -9.46 1.05 7.16
C PRO A 172 -9.62 2.33 6.35
N ASN A 173 -10.53 2.30 5.38
CA ASN A 173 -11.19 3.45 4.81
C ASN A 173 -12.03 4.18 5.90
N GLN A 174 -11.58 4.15 7.16
CA GLN A 174 -11.87 5.14 8.18
C GLN A 174 -11.03 6.40 7.95
N VAL A 175 -10.70 6.74 6.71
CA VAL A 175 -10.75 8.16 6.38
C VAL A 175 -12.22 8.52 6.45
N GLY A 176 -12.65 8.91 7.65
CA GLY A 176 -13.93 9.56 7.84
C GLY A 176 -13.88 10.88 7.09
N LEU A 177 -14.05 10.84 5.76
CA LEU A 177 -14.54 11.97 4.99
C LEU A 177 -15.99 12.20 5.44
N HIS A 178 -16.11 12.78 6.63
CA HIS A 178 -17.32 13.40 7.09
C HIS A 178 -17.32 14.80 6.47
N ILE A 179 -17.99 14.92 5.33
CA ILE A 179 -18.32 16.23 4.75
C ILE A 179 -19.34 16.87 5.70
N ASP A 180 -18.84 17.68 6.63
CA ASP A 180 -19.66 18.41 7.59
C ASP A 180 -20.38 19.57 6.89
N THR A 181 -21.68 19.69 7.12
CA THR A 181 -22.44 20.92 6.85
C THR A 181 -22.72 21.64 8.16
N ILE A 182 -22.64 22.97 8.13
CA ILE A 182 -22.94 23.85 9.27
C ILE A 182 -24.46 23.89 9.45
N ASP A 183 -24.98 23.26 10.50
CA ASP A 183 -26.40 23.39 10.84
C ASP A 183 -26.64 24.57 11.77
N ASN A 184 -27.45 25.52 11.28
CA ASN A 184 -28.19 26.48 12.10
C ASN A 184 -29.46 25.80 12.63
N ASP A 185 -29.53 25.76 13.96
CA ASP A 185 -30.72 25.70 14.82
C ASP A 185 -31.75 24.55 14.78
N ASN A 186 -31.96 24.03 16.00
CA ASN A 186 -33.22 23.63 16.62
C ASN A 186 -34.09 22.55 15.97
N SER A 187 -33.89 21.29 16.37
CA SER A 187 -35.01 20.46 16.82
C SER A 187 -34.55 19.20 17.58
N SER A 188 -35.25 18.93 18.67
CA SER A 188 -35.00 17.88 19.66
C SER A 188 -35.93 16.69 19.43
N PHE A 189 -35.39 15.48 19.17
CA PHE A 189 -36.10 14.20 19.34
C PHE A 189 -35.15 13.06 19.77
N PRO A 190 -35.65 12.06 20.54
CA PRO A 190 -34.82 11.21 21.40
C PRO A 190 -34.23 9.98 20.71
N SER A 191 -33.00 9.65 21.08
CA SER A 191 -32.24 8.47 20.65
C SER A 191 -32.68 7.21 21.40
N SER A 192 -33.11 6.17 20.68
CA SER A 192 -33.20 4.81 21.23
C SER A 192 -31.79 4.18 21.28
N SER A 193 -31.36 3.91 22.50
CA SER A 193 -30.10 3.29 22.90
C SER A 193 -29.99 1.81 22.49
N LEU A 194 -28.94 1.46 21.73
CA LEU A 194 -28.30 0.16 21.82
C LEU A 194 -27.13 0.27 22.79
N ASN A 195 -27.31 -0.35 23.95
CA ASN A 195 -26.38 -0.35 25.06
C ASN A 195 -25.06 -1.04 24.70
N HIS A 196 -23.95 -0.30 24.75
CA HIS A 196 -22.66 -0.86 25.16
C HIS A 196 -22.29 -0.22 26.51
N SER A 197 -22.25 -1.06 27.53
CA SER A 197 -21.88 -0.71 28.90
C SER A 197 -20.48 -0.07 28.96
N SER A 198 -20.43 1.16 29.47
CA SER A 198 -19.19 1.87 29.78
C SER A 198 -18.76 1.54 31.22
N ASP A 199 -17.88 0.56 31.38
CA ASP A 199 -17.05 0.43 32.60
C ASP A 199 -15.81 1.33 32.42
N PRO A 200 -15.53 2.31 33.31
CA PRO A 200 -14.44 3.26 33.13
C PRO A 200 -13.05 2.74 33.53
N SER A 201 -12.91 1.49 33.99
CA SER A 201 -11.69 1.03 34.67
C SER A 201 -10.67 0.26 33.83
N HIS A 202 -10.92 -0.03 32.55
CA HIS A 202 -9.92 -0.65 31.66
C HIS A 202 -10.06 -0.14 30.22
N ARG A 203 -9.45 1.01 29.92
CA ARG A 203 -9.27 1.46 28.52
C ARG A 203 -7.79 1.57 28.19
N SER A 204 -7.15 0.41 28.03
CA SER A 204 -5.95 0.36 27.19
C SER A 204 -6.38 0.82 25.79
N LYS A 205 -5.76 1.90 25.30
CA LYS A 205 -5.92 2.42 23.95
C LYS A 205 -5.42 1.35 22.97
N ARG A 206 -6.22 0.33 22.66
CA ARG A 206 -5.90 -0.59 21.57
C ARG A 206 -6.10 0.16 20.26
N ASN A 207 -5.00 0.25 19.51
CA ASN A 207 -4.97 0.73 18.14
C ASN A 207 -5.99 -0.10 17.31
N PRO A 208 -6.81 0.49 16.42
CA PRO A 208 -7.69 -0.25 15.49
C PRO A 208 -7.04 -1.41 14.73
N PHE A 209 -5.71 -1.45 14.70
CA PHE A 209 -4.89 -2.47 14.05
C PHE A 209 -4.40 -3.61 14.96
N ASN A 210 -4.82 -3.66 16.24
CA ASN A 210 -4.32 -4.62 17.24
C ASN A 210 -2.78 -4.65 17.39
N LEU A 211 -2.09 -3.61 16.92
CA LEU A 211 -0.64 -3.47 17.06
C LEU A 211 -0.26 -3.40 18.54
N LEU A 212 0.87 -4.01 18.88
CA LEU A 212 1.47 -3.90 20.21
C LEU A 212 1.88 -2.44 20.50
N PRO A 213 1.99 -2.02 21.77
CA PRO A 213 2.26 -0.63 22.14
C PRO A 213 3.56 -0.03 21.58
N ASP A 214 4.49 -0.89 21.16
CA ASP A 214 5.80 -0.58 20.58
C ASP A 214 5.88 -0.78 19.06
N GLU A 215 4.78 -1.19 18.42
CA GLU A 215 4.67 -1.43 16.98
C GLU A 215 4.18 -0.17 16.23
N GLU A 216 4.84 0.13 15.13
CA GLU A 216 4.41 1.14 14.16
C GLU A 216 4.01 0.45 12.85
N ASP A 217 2.96 0.94 12.20
CA ASP A 217 2.45 0.45 10.92
C ASP A 217 3.35 0.82 9.72
N GLY A 218 4.48 1.48 9.99
CA GLY A 218 5.41 1.98 8.98
C GLY A 218 4.84 3.15 8.16
N GLU A 219 3.73 3.77 8.59
CA GLU A 219 3.07 4.88 7.89
C GLU A 219 3.79 6.22 8.10
N HIS A 220 5.06 6.29 7.68
CA HIS A 220 5.71 7.57 7.40
C HIS A 220 5.66 7.85 5.91
N VAL A 221 4.46 7.91 5.32
CA VAL A 221 4.36 8.21 3.90
C VAL A 221 3.35 9.29 3.54
N CYS A 222 3.88 10.29 2.84
CA CYS A 222 3.15 11.24 2.03
C CYS A 222 2.25 10.50 1.03
N GLY A 223 1.00 10.95 0.92
CA GLY A 223 0.05 10.50 -0.09
C GLY A 223 -1.17 9.74 0.43
N ASP A 224 -1.16 9.21 1.67
CA ASP A 224 -2.39 8.61 2.21
C ASP A 224 -3.32 9.70 2.76
N LEU A 225 -4.56 9.73 2.26
CA LEU A 225 -5.63 10.57 2.79
C LEU A 225 -5.80 10.38 4.31
N ALA A 226 -5.51 9.18 4.85
CA ALA A 226 -5.56 8.90 6.28
C ALA A 226 -4.43 9.60 7.06
N SER A 227 -3.24 9.70 6.49
CA SER A 227 -2.10 10.43 7.06
C SER A 227 -2.33 11.94 6.97
N LEU A 228 -2.85 12.43 5.85
CA LEU A 228 -3.26 13.82 5.68
C LEU A 228 -4.38 14.21 6.66
N TYR A 229 -5.36 13.32 6.87
CA TYR A 229 -6.46 13.52 7.81
C TYR A 229 -5.97 13.52 9.27
N ARG A 230 -5.06 12.62 9.65
CA ARG A 230 -4.40 12.63 10.98
C ARG A 230 -3.63 13.93 11.21
N HIS A 231 -2.84 14.37 10.24
CA HIS A 231 -2.09 15.63 10.30
C HIS A 231 -3.04 16.83 10.43
N ALA A 232 -4.08 16.90 9.59
CA ALA A 232 -5.08 17.96 9.65
C ALA A 232 -5.81 18.02 11.01
N LYS A 233 -6.16 16.87 11.59
CA LYS A 233 -6.82 16.79 12.90
C LYS A 233 -5.95 17.31 14.04
N ASN A 234 -4.64 17.11 13.98
CA ASN A 234 -3.70 17.63 14.98
C ASN A 234 -3.55 19.15 14.91
N HIS A 235 -3.75 19.75 13.73
CA HIS A 235 -3.65 21.20 13.53
C HIS A 235 -5.00 21.94 13.55
N LEU A 236 -6.12 21.22 13.49
CA LEU A 236 -7.46 21.78 13.49
C LEU A 236 -8.29 21.14 14.63
N PRO A 237 -8.22 21.68 15.87
CA PRO A 237 -8.83 21.08 17.07
C PRO A 237 -10.37 20.99 17.07
N GLY A 238 -11.03 21.47 16.00
CA GLY A 238 -12.48 21.43 15.81
C GLY A 238 -13.01 20.18 15.07
N LEU A 239 -12.14 19.35 14.46
CA LEU A 239 -12.55 18.12 13.75
C LEU A 239 -13.04 17.04 14.74
N LYS A 240 -14.33 17.09 15.09
CA LYS A 240 -15.01 16.06 15.91
C LYS A 240 -15.82 15.13 15.01
N THR A 241 -15.56 13.83 15.09
CA THR A 241 -16.33 12.78 14.40
C THR A 241 -17.78 12.75 14.90
N LYS A 242 -18.71 13.37 14.17
CA LYS A 242 -20.14 13.08 14.28
C LYS A 242 -20.52 12.11 13.17
N LYS A 243 -20.96 10.91 13.56
CA LYS A 243 -21.35 9.85 12.62
C LYS A 243 -22.68 10.24 11.95
N LEU A 244 -22.67 10.54 10.65
CA LEU A 244 -23.91 10.69 9.89
C LEU A 244 -24.60 9.33 9.79
N LEU A 245 -25.80 9.20 10.36
CA LEU A 245 -26.68 8.05 10.12
C LEU A 245 -27.46 8.32 8.84
N VAL A 246 -26.97 7.81 7.71
CA VAL A 246 -27.74 7.83 6.45
C VAL A 246 -28.89 6.83 6.59
N PRO A 247 -30.16 7.26 6.55
CA PRO A 247 -31.31 6.36 6.68
C PRO A 247 -31.27 5.29 5.58
N ASP A 248 -31.58 4.05 5.91
CA ASP A 248 -31.46 2.93 4.96
C ASP A 248 -32.32 3.09 3.71
N LYS A 249 -33.44 3.82 3.84
CA LYS A 249 -34.29 4.20 2.70
C LYS A 249 -33.56 5.06 1.67
N LEU A 250 -32.76 6.04 2.13
CA LEU A 250 -32.00 6.93 1.25
C LEU A 250 -30.84 6.16 0.58
N LYS A 251 -30.21 5.21 1.28
CA LYS A 251 -29.21 4.32 0.66
C LYS A 251 -29.84 3.45 -0.44
N GLN A 252 -31.06 2.97 -0.23
CA GLN A 252 -31.79 2.16 -1.22
C GLN A 252 -32.19 3.00 -2.45
N GLU A 253 -32.69 4.22 -2.27
CA GLU A 253 -33.04 5.13 -3.37
C GLU A 253 -31.80 5.55 -4.19
N ILE A 254 -30.69 5.89 -3.53
CA ILE A 254 -29.44 6.22 -4.24
C ILE A 254 -28.96 5.00 -5.05
N ARG A 255 -29.02 3.80 -4.48
CA ARG A 255 -28.64 2.56 -5.18
C ARG A 255 -29.57 2.22 -6.34
N SER A 256 -30.86 2.54 -6.26
CA SER A 256 -31.79 2.31 -7.38
C SER A 256 -31.54 3.30 -8.51
N ASN A 257 -31.31 4.58 -8.19
CA ASN A 257 -31.06 5.63 -9.18
C ASN A 257 -29.70 5.48 -9.87
N LEU A 258 -28.69 4.92 -9.20
CA LEU A 258 -27.40 4.63 -9.83
C LEU A 258 -27.41 3.38 -10.73
N ARG A 259 -28.44 2.52 -10.62
CA ARG A 259 -28.57 1.29 -11.43
C ARG A 259 -29.42 1.47 -12.70
N GLN A 260 -30.11 2.60 -12.84
CA GLN A 260 -30.78 2.99 -14.07
C GLN A 260 -30.48 4.47 -14.33
N PRO A 261 -29.52 4.79 -15.23
CA PRO A 261 -29.13 6.18 -15.49
C PRO A 261 -30.27 7.00 -16.12
#